data_AF-A0A327X270-F1
#
_entry.id   AF-A0A327X270-F1
#
_cell.length_a   1.000
_cell.length_b   1.000
_cell.length_c   1.000
_cell.angle_alpha   90.00
_cell.angle_beta   90.00
_cell.angle_gamma   90.00
#
_symmetry.space_group_name_H-M   'P 1'
#
loop_
_entity.id
_entity.type
_entity.pdbx_description
1 polymer ?
#
loop_
_entity_poly.entity_id
_entity_poly.type
_entity_poly.pdbx_seq_one_letter_code
_entity_poly.pdbx_strand_id
1 'polypeptide(L)'
;MEYAAYLFGALALITNFIGYRQNTINRYRLVAAFALAFLSVHFFILGAMAAGISLALGAVRNIVAMRYRQRWILYFFIALNIGFCLFEWFVLQNSAWLFVAYTSALIFTVGSIVLESAQSIRRWFIAAELLGMVYALSVGSVFGVLFNISNLTSIGLKLLSERRRAAATKKGPVASAQDWQ
;
A
#
# COMPACT_ATOMS: atom_id res chain seq x y z
N MET A 1 -12.55 -0.87 24.67
CA MET A 1 -12.28 -0.51 23.26
C MET A 1 -10.80 -0.61 22.89
N GLU A 2 -9.88 -0.35 23.82
CA GLU A 2 -8.43 -0.46 23.56
C GLU A 2 -7.98 -1.86 23.11
N TYR A 3 -8.42 -2.93 23.76
CA TYR A 3 -8.05 -4.30 23.37
C TYR A 3 -8.44 -4.65 21.93
N ALA A 4 -9.57 -4.12 21.43
CA ALA A 4 -9.98 -4.31 20.05
C ALA A 4 -9.03 -3.59 19.09
N ALA A 5 -8.60 -2.36 19.41
CA ALA A 5 -7.60 -1.65 18.62
C ALA A 5 -6.29 -2.44 18.53
N TYR A 6 -5.77 -2.97 19.64
CA TYR A 6 -4.56 -3.81 19.64
C TYR A 6 -4.75 -5.09 18.80
N LEU A 7 -5.89 -5.77 18.97
CA LEU A 7 -6.19 -6.99 18.23
C LEU A 7 -6.23 -6.76 16.72
N PHE A 8 -7.00 -5.77 16.26
CA PHE A 8 -7.12 -5.48 14.83
C PHE A 8 -5.81 -4.96 14.23
N GLY A 9 -5.05 -4.15 14.97
CA GLY A 9 -3.71 -3.72 14.55
C GLY A 9 -2.74 -4.89 14.41
N ALA A 10 -2.73 -5.82 15.37
CA ALA A 10 -1.90 -7.02 15.32
C ALA A 10 -2.31 -7.96 14.17
N LEU A 11 -3.62 -8.19 14.00
CA LEU A 11 -4.15 -8.99 12.90
C LEU A 11 -3.77 -8.39 11.54
N ALA A 12 -3.86 -7.07 11.41
CA ALA A 12 -3.43 -6.37 10.19
C ALA A 12 -1.96 -6.63 9.88
N LEU A 13 -1.07 -6.48 10.87
CA LEU A 13 0.36 -6.76 10.71
C LEU A 13 0.65 -8.21 10.33
N ILE A 14 0.10 -9.17 11.08
CA ILE A 14 0.32 -10.60 10.83
C ILE A 14 -0.16 -10.97 9.42
N THR A 15 -1.37 -10.52 9.05
CA THR A 15 -1.94 -10.79 7.74
C THR A 15 -1.10 -10.15 6.64
N ASN A 16 -0.56 -8.95 6.86
CA ASN A 16 0.33 -8.29 5.91
C ASN A 16 1.63 -9.09 5.67
N PHE A 17 2.24 -9.62 6.73
CA PHE A 17 3.40 -10.50 6.60
C PHE A 17 3.07 -11.79 5.84
N ILE A 18 1.91 -12.41 6.10
CA ILE A 18 1.43 -13.57 5.33
C ILE A 18 1.26 -13.22 3.85
N GLY A 19 0.81 -11.99 3.56
CA GLY A 19 0.67 -11.46 2.21
C GLY A 19 1.97 -11.54 1.43
N TYR A 20 3.10 -11.15 2.01
CA TYR A 20 4.40 -11.20 1.34
C TYR A 20 4.90 -12.59 0.98
N ARG A 21 4.37 -13.64 1.62
CA ARG A 21 4.71 -15.03 1.33
C ARG A 21 3.84 -15.65 0.23
N GLN A 22 2.89 -14.91 -0.35
CA GLN A 22 2.00 -15.44 -1.39
C GLN A 22 2.69 -15.48 -2.76
N ASN A 23 2.64 -16.65 -3.40
CA ASN A 23 3.28 -16.91 -4.69
C ASN A 23 2.44 -16.48 -5.91
N THR A 24 1.17 -16.11 -5.71
CA THR A 24 0.29 -15.68 -6.81
C THR A 24 -0.28 -14.30 -6.52
N ILE A 25 -0.47 -13.50 -7.58
CA ILE A 25 -0.97 -12.12 -7.47
C ILE A 25 -2.38 -12.09 -6.86
N ASN A 26 -3.25 -13.04 -7.21
CA ASN A 26 -4.62 -13.06 -6.68
C ASN A 26 -4.65 -13.45 -5.20
N ARG A 27 -3.84 -14.42 -4.75
CA ARG A 27 -3.73 -14.74 -3.32
C ARG A 27 -3.13 -13.56 -2.54
N TYR A 28 -2.10 -12.90 -3.09
CA TYR A 28 -1.54 -11.69 -2.50
C TYR A 28 -2.61 -10.61 -2.32
N ARG A 29 -3.40 -10.33 -3.36
CA ARG A 29 -4.48 -9.32 -3.31
C ARG A 29 -5.55 -9.66 -2.28
N LEU A 30 -5.95 -10.92 -2.19
CA LEU A 30 -6.94 -11.36 -1.20
C LEU A 30 -6.41 -11.19 0.22
N VAL A 31 -5.19 -11.64 0.51
CA VAL A 31 -4.59 -11.51 1.84
C VAL A 31 -4.35 -10.03 2.18
N ALA A 32 -3.88 -9.24 1.21
CA ALA A 32 -3.73 -7.80 1.38
C ALA A 32 -5.07 -7.10 1.64
N ALA A 33 -6.16 -7.54 1.01
CA ALA A 33 -7.49 -7.02 1.30
C ALA A 33 -7.89 -7.26 2.76
N PHE A 34 -7.65 -8.45 3.31
CA PHE A 34 -7.90 -8.72 4.72
C PHE A 34 -7.01 -7.89 5.65
N ALA A 35 -5.72 -7.75 5.33
CA ALA A 35 -4.81 -6.91 6.10
C ALA A 35 -5.28 -5.45 6.15
N LEU A 36 -5.70 -4.90 5.00
CA LEU A 36 -6.25 -3.55 4.89
C LEU A 36 -7.60 -3.42 5.61
N ALA A 37 -8.45 -4.43 5.56
CA ALA A 37 -9.73 -4.43 6.29
C ALA A 37 -9.52 -4.41 7.81
N PHE A 38 -8.60 -5.22 8.33
CA PHE A 38 -8.25 -5.17 9.75
C PHE A 38 -7.64 -3.84 10.16
N LEU A 39 -6.74 -3.29 9.33
CA LEU A 39 -6.14 -1.99 9.61
C LEU A 39 -7.16 -0.85 9.55
N SER A 40 -8.13 -0.94 8.63
CA SER A 40 -9.26 -0.01 8.52
C SER A 40 -10.06 0.01 9.83
N VAL A 41 -10.47 -1.16 10.33
CA VAL A 41 -11.19 -1.28 11.61
C VAL A 41 -10.36 -0.72 12.76
N HIS A 42 -9.05 -1.01 12.79
CA HIS A 42 -8.14 -0.43 13.78
C HIS A 42 -8.17 1.11 13.78
N PHE A 43 -8.05 1.75 12.62
CA PHE A 43 -8.10 3.22 12.53
C PHE A 43 -9.47 3.80 12.86
N PHE A 44 -10.57 3.11 12.52
CA PHE A 44 -11.90 3.55 12.96
C PHE A 44 -12.05 3.52 14.48
N ILE A 45 -11.51 2.51 15.16
CA ILE A 45 -11.53 2.44 16.64
C ILE A 45 -10.71 3.59 17.25
N LEU A 46 -9.62 4.02 16.59
CA LEU A 46 -8.83 5.18 17.00
C LEU A 46 -9.49 6.53 16.67
N GLY A 47 -10.67 6.55 16.03
CA GLY A 47 -11.33 7.77 15.57
C GLY A 47 -10.69 8.39 14.32
N ALA A 48 -9.73 7.71 13.69
CA ALA A 48 -9.03 8.17 12.49
C ALA A 48 -9.79 7.77 11.22
N MET A 49 -10.94 8.43 11.01
CA MET A 49 -11.89 8.09 9.95
C MET A 49 -11.29 8.09 8.54
N ALA A 50 -10.47 9.09 8.18
CA ALA A 50 -9.87 9.19 6.85
C ALA A 50 -9.00 7.97 6.50
N ALA A 51 -8.17 7.48 7.44
CA ALA A 51 -7.44 6.23 7.24
C ALA A 51 -8.38 5.02 7.21
N GLY A 52 -9.38 4.98 8.09
CA GLY A 52 -10.39 3.92 8.10
C GLY A 52 -11.07 3.73 6.74
N ILE A 53 -11.62 4.80 6.17
CA ILE A 53 -12.35 4.77 4.89
C ILE A 53 -11.40 4.43 3.73
N SER A 54 -10.25 5.10 3.64
CA SER A 54 -9.31 4.88 2.54
C SER A 54 -8.76 3.45 2.51
N LEU A 55 -8.49 2.86 3.68
CA LEU A 55 -8.08 1.46 3.80
C LEU A 55 -9.21 0.49 3.47
N ALA A 56 -10.45 0.79 3.87
CA ALA A 56 -11.62 -0.02 3.50
C ALA A 56 -11.81 -0.03 1.97
N LEU A 57 -11.73 1.13 1.32
CA LEU A 57 -11.77 1.24 -0.14
C LEU A 57 -10.62 0.47 -0.78
N GLY A 58 -9.41 0.56 -0.21
CA GLY A 58 -8.24 -0.22 -0.65
C GLY A 58 -8.46 -1.73 -0.55
N ALA A 59 -9.11 -2.21 0.52
CA ALA A 59 -9.46 -3.61 0.71
C ALA A 59 -10.44 -4.09 -0.36
N VAL A 60 -11.55 -3.36 -0.56
CA VAL A 60 -12.55 -3.66 -1.59
C VAL A 60 -11.92 -3.62 -2.98
N ARG A 61 -11.11 -2.60 -3.28
CA ARG A 61 -10.37 -2.49 -4.55
C ARG A 61 -9.50 -3.70 -4.81
N ASN A 62 -8.77 -4.20 -3.81
CA ASN A 62 -7.93 -5.38 -3.97
C ASN A 62 -8.75 -6.63 -4.32
N ILE A 63 -9.95 -6.79 -3.75
CA ILE A 63 -10.88 -7.88 -4.10
C ILE A 63 -11.40 -7.73 -5.53
N VAL A 64 -11.92 -6.54 -5.87
CA VAL A 64 -12.45 -6.23 -7.20
C VAL A 64 -11.39 -6.44 -8.28
N ALA A 65 -10.15 -6.02 -8.03
CA ALA A 65 -9.03 -6.15 -8.96
C ALA A 65 -8.63 -7.61 -9.28
N MET A 66 -9.10 -8.60 -8.51
CA MET A 66 -8.90 -10.02 -8.83
C MET A 66 -9.74 -10.47 -10.02
N ARG A 67 -10.94 -9.89 -10.20
CA ARG A 67 -11.91 -10.29 -11.24
C ARG A 67 -12.05 -9.24 -12.35
N TYR A 68 -11.88 -7.97 -12.01
CA TYR A 68 -12.10 -6.87 -12.94
C TYR A 68 -10.89 -5.93 -13.02
N ARG A 69 -10.38 -5.67 -14.23
CA ARG A 69 -9.20 -4.82 -14.49
C ARG A 69 -9.46 -3.66 -15.44
N GLN A 70 -10.73 -3.33 -15.66
CA GLN A 70 -11.13 -2.29 -16.60
C GLN A 70 -10.82 -0.90 -16.01
N ARG A 71 -10.37 0.05 -16.84
CA ARG A 71 -9.97 1.40 -16.40
C ARG A 71 -11.10 2.18 -15.73
N TRP A 72 -12.36 1.92 -16.07
CA TRP A 72 -13.49 2.60 -15.41
C TRP A 72 -13.59 2.29 -13.92
N ILE A 73 -13.15 1.10 -13.49
CA ILE A 73 -13.14 0.70 -12.08
C ILE A 73 -12.12 1.52 -11.30
N LEU A 74 -11.00 1.86 -11.92
CA LEU A 74 -10.04 2.81 -11.34
C LEU A 74 -10.71 4.16 -11.10
N TYR A 75 -11.38 4.71 -12.12
CA TYR A 75 -12.06 6.00 -12.00
C TYR A 75 -13.14 5.98 -10.91
N PHE A 76 -13.85 4.87 -10.76
CA PHE A 76 -14.80 4.67 -9.66
C PHE A 76 -14.11 4.77 -8.29
N PHE A 77 -13.00 4.06 -8.05
CA PHE A 77 -12.30 4.14 -6.75
C PHE A 77 -11.65 5.50 -6.50
N ILE A 78 -11.16 6.18 -7.54
CA ILE A 78 -10.67 7.57 -7.44
C ILE A 78 -11.82 8.49 -7.02
N ALA A 79 -12.96 8.41 -7.71
CA ALA A 79 -14.14 9.21 -7.42
C ALA A 79 -14.66 8.98 -6.00
N LEU A 80 -14.65 7.73 -5.51
CA LEU A 80 -15.00 7.42 -4.12
C LEU A 80 -14.03 8.07 -3.13
N ASN A 81 -12.71 7.95 -3.33
CA ASN A 81 -11.73 8.58 -2.42
C ASN A 81 -11.89 10.11 -2.40
N ILE A 82 -12.09 10.73 -3.55
CA ILE A 82 -12.34 12.18 -3.64
C ILE A 82 -13.68 12.52 -2.96
N GLY A 83 -14.74 11.77 -3.23
CA GLY A 83 -16.07 11.99 -2.65
C GLY A 83 -16.05 11.93 -1.13
N PHE A 84 -15.43 10.89 -0.54
CA PHE A 84 -15.29 10.80 0.90
C PHE A 84 -14.36 11.87 1.49
N CYS A 85 -13.27 12.21 0.80
CA CYS A 85 -12.39 13.32 1.21
C CYS A 85 -13.16 14.65 1.29
N LEU A 86 -13.93 14.99 0.26
CA LEU A 86 -14.75 16.21 0.22
C LEU A 86 -15.87 16.17 1.26
N PHE A 87 -16.51 15.01 1.44
CA PHE A 87 -17.53 14.84 2.47
C PHE A 87 -16.96 15.04 3.88
N GLU A 88 -15.82 14.42 4.20
CA GLU A 88 -15.15 14.61 5.49
C GLU A 88 -14.70 16.05 5.72
N TRP A 89 -14.22 16.71 4.67
CA TRP A 89 -13.75 18.10 4.75
C TRP A 89 -14.91 19.08 4.95
N PHE A 90 -15.92 19.04 4.08
CA PHE A 90 -16.99 20.04 4.07
C PHE A 90 -18.11 19.75 5.08
N VAL A 91 -18.48 18.49 5.28
CA VAL A 91 -19.63 18.11 6.12
C VAL A 91 -19.18 17.80 7.54
N LEU A 92 -18.15 16.98 7.69
CA LEU A 92 -17.68 16.53 9.01
C LEU A 92 -16.61 17.44 9.61
N GLN A 93 -16.15 18.46 8.87
CA GLN A 93 -15.17 19.46 9.32
C GLN A 93 -13.93 18.81 9.95
N ASN A 94 -13.50 17.70 9.36
CA ASN A 94 -12.39 16.91 9.87
C ASN A 94 -11.04 17.65 9.67
N SER A 95 -10.02 17.27 10.42
CA SER A 95 -8.71 17.91 10.37
C SER A 95 -8.05 17.78 8.98
N ALA A 96 -7.27 18.80 8.60
CA ALA A 96 -6.52 18.83 7.34
C ALA A 96 -5.57 17.62 7.16
N TRP A 97 -5.23 16.90 8.24
CA TRP A 97 -4.52 15.62 8.16
C TRP A 97 -5.22 14.59 7.25
N LEU A 98 -6.54 14.68 7.05
CA LEU A 98 -7.28 13.81 6.13
C LEU A 98 -6.69 13.84 4.70
N PHE A 99 -6.17 14.99 4.25
CA PHE A 99 -5.60 15.11 2.91
C PHE A 99 -4.35 14.24 2.74
N VAL A 100 -3.58 14.03 3.81
CA VAL A 100 -2.41 13.14 3.79
C VAL A 100 -2.85 11.69 3.58
N ALA A 101 -3.86 11.24 4.33
CA ALA A 101 -4.43 9.89 4.19
C ALA A 101 -5.01 9.65 2.79
N TYR A 102 -5.85 10.58 2.30
CA TYR A 102 -6.48 10.46 0.98
C TYR A 102 -5.46 10.57 -0.16
N THR A 103 -4.43 11.41 -0.04
CA THR A 103 -3.36 11.48 -1.05
C THR A 103 -2.60 10.16 -1.13
N SER A 104 -2.24 9.56 0.01
CA SER A 104 -1.64 8.22 0.05
C SER A 104 -2.52 7.19 -0.68
N ALA A 105 -3.81 7.16 -0.35
CA ALA A 105 -4.77 6.22 -0.93
C ALA A 105 -4.96 6.39 -2.44
N LEU A 106 -4.97 7.63 -2.93
CA LEU A 106 -5.05 7.95 -4.35
C LEU A 106 -3.80 7.49 -5.10
N ILE A 107 -2.60 7.71 -4.55
CA ILE A 107 -1.35 7.22 -5.16
C ILE A 107 -1.37 5.69 -5.23
N PHE A 108 -1.80 4.98 -4.19
CA PHE A 108 -1.97 3.52 -4.26
C PHE A 108 -2.95 3.09 -5.35
N THR A 109 -4.07 3.80 -5.45
CA THR A 109 -5.15 3.47 -6.39
C THR A 109 -4.68 3.65 -7.84
N VAL A 110 -4.15 4.82 -8.17
CA VAL A 110 -3.59 5.10 -9.50
C VAL A 110 -2.41 4.18 -9.80
N GLY A 111 -1.46 4.06 -8.87
CA GLY A 111 -0.25 3.28 -9.06
C GLY A 111 -0.51 1.78 -9.27
N SER A 112 -1.59 1.23 -8.70
CA SER A 112 -1.94 -0.18 -8.85
C SER A 112 -2.53 -0.57 -10.21
N ILE A 113 -2.99 0.40 -11.01
CA ILE A 113 -3.73 0.14 -12.26
C ILE A 113 -3.08 0.83 -13.48
N VAL A 114 -2.52 2.04 -13.33
CA VAL A 114 -2.04 2.86 -14.47
C VAL A 114 -0.58 2.60 -14.81
N LEU A 115 0.25 2.31 -13.81
CA LEU A 115 1.69 2.20 -14.03
C LEU A 115 2.04 0.85 -14.66
N GLU A 116 2.68 0.89 -15.83
CA GLU A 116 3.01 -0.29 -16.61
C GLU A 116 4.32 -0.95 -16.15
N SER A 117 5.23 -0.18 -15.52
CA SER A 117 6.51 -0.70 -15.05
C SER A 117 6.48 -1.03 -13.56
N ALA A 118 6.91 -2.25 -13.22
CA ALA A 118 7.01 -2.71 -11.83
C ALA A 118 7.91 -1.80 -10.96
N GLN A 119 8.92 -1.17 -11.57
CA GLN A 119 9.83 -0.27 -10.88
C GLN A 119 9.17 1.07 -10.56
N SER A 120 8.40 1.65 -11.49
CA SER A 120 7.65 2.89 -11.23
C SER A 120 6.58 2.68 -10.16
N ILE A 121 5.83 1.57 -10.22
CA ILE A 121 4.83 1.20 -9.20
C ILE A 121 5.45 1.27 -7.80
N ARG A 122 6.61 0.64 -7.61
CA ARG A 122 7.25 0.55 -6.30
C ARG A 122 7.74 1.90 -5.78
N ARG A 123 8.25 2.79 -6.64
CA ARG A 123 8.67 4.14 -6.22
C ARG A 123 7.48 4.98 -5.75
N TRP A 124 6.38 4.94 -6.49
CA TRP A 124 5.15 5.63 -6.10
C TRP A 124 4.54 5.04 -4.82
N PHE A 125 4.62 3.72 -4.64
CA PHE A 125 4.18 3.09 -3.41
C PHE A 125 5.03 3.50 -2.22
N ILE A 126 6.34 3.72 -2.36
CA ILE A 126 7.16 4.30 -1.28
C ILE A 126 6.60 5.67 -0.85
N ALA A 127 6.28 6.55 -1.80
CA ALA A 127 5.69 7.85 -1.48
C ALA A 127 4.35 7.71 -0.77
N ALA A 128 3.50 6.78 -1.22
CA ALA A 128 2.21 6.50 -0.60
C ALA A 128 2.35 5.94 0.83
N GLU A 129 3.23 4.97 1.06
CA GLU A 129 3.52 4.42 2.40
C GLU A 129 4.11 5.49 3.33
N LEU A 130 4.99 6.37 2.84
CA LEU A 130 5.54 7.46 3.66
C LEU A 130 4.44 8.44 4.10
N LEU A 131 3.54 8.83 3.19
CA LEU A 131 2.37 9.65 3.55
C LEU A 131 1.46 8.93 4.54
N GLY A 132 1.20 7.63 4.33
CA GLY A 132 0.41 6.80 5.23
C GLY A 132 1.04 6.70 6.63
N MET A 133 2.36 6.59 6.70
CA MET A 133 3.13 6.57 7.94
C MET A 133 3.08 7.93 8.65
N VAL A 134 3.21 9.04 7.93
CA VAL A 134 3.08 10.40 8.50
C VAL A 134 1.69 10.58 9.12
N TYR A 135 0.64 10.13 8.44
CA TYR A 135 -0.71 10.15 9.00
C TYR A 135 -0.84 9.21 10.22
N ALA A 136 -0.27 8.00 10.17
CA ALA A 136 -0.29 7.09 11.30
C ALA A 136 0.40 7.68 12.54
N LEU A 137 1.50 8.41 12.35
CA LEU A 137 2.18 9.15 13.42
C LEU A 137 1.30 10.28 13.97
N SER A 138 0.65 11.05 13.10
CA SER A 138 -0.18 12.19 13.54
C SER A 138 -1.38 11.76 14.38
N VAL A 139 -1.91 10.56 14.14
CA VAL A 139 -3.01 9.97 14.93
C VAL A 139 -2.54 9.04 16.05
N GLY A 140 -1.22 8.94 16.30
CA GLY A 140 -0.65 8.14 17.39
C GLY A 140 -0.75 6.61 17.22
N SER A 141 -0.92 6.10 16.00
CA SER A 141 -1.11 4.67 15.74
C SER A 141 0.23 3.92 15.60
N VAL A 142 0.63 3.21 16.65
CA VAL A 142 1.82 2.33 16.62
C VAL A 142 1.70 1.23 15.56
N PHE A 143 0.55 0.57 15.47
CA PHE A 143 0.33 -0.48 14.47
C PHE A 143 0.32 0.06 13.04
N GLY A 144 -0.25 1.25 12.82
CA GLY A 144 -0.20 1.92 11.54
C GLY A 144 1.24 2.21 11.11
N VAL A 145 2.08 2.71 12.02
CA VAL A 145 3.51 2.94 11.75
C VAL A 145 4.24 1.64 11.44
N LEU A 146 4.07 0.60 12.26
CA LEU A 146 4.69 -0.71 12.02
C LEU A 146 4.25 -1.33 10.68
N PHE A 147 2.98 -1.13 10.29
CA PHE A 147 2.44 -1.65 9.04
C PHE A 147 3.13 -0.99 7.84
N ASN A 148 3.24 0.35 7.85
CA ASN A 148 3.92 1.09 6.80
C ASN A 148 5.42 0.80 6.77
N ILE A 149 6.08 0.62 7.93
CA ILE A 149 7.50 0.20 7.98
C ILE A 149 7.68 -1.16 7.31
N SER A 150 6.85 -2.16 7.67
CA SER A 150 6.89 -3.49 7.04
C SER A 150 6.76 -3.39 5.51
N ASN A 151 5.84 -2.55 5.03
CA ASN A 151 5.65 -2.32 3.61
C ASN A 151 6.85 -1.67 2.93
N LEU A 152 7.38 -0.59 3.52
CA LEU A 152 8.55 0.12 3.02
C LEU A 152 9.77 -0.81 2.97
N THR A 153 10.01 -1.60 4.01
CA THR A 153 11.09 -2.60 4.03
C THR A 153 10.93 -3.61 2.89
N SER A 154 9.73 -4.16 2.70
CA SER A 154 9.46 -5.13 1.63
C SER A 154 9.69 -4.55 0.23
N ILE A 155 9.21 -3.33 -0.01
CA ILE A 155 9.42 -2.63 -1.29
C ILE A 155 10.91 -2.31 -1.50
N GLY A 156 11.59 -1.82 -0.46
CA GLY A 156 13.01 -1.48 -0.47
C GLY A 156 13.90 -2.69 -0.78
N LEU A 157 13.69 -3.82 -0.10
CA LEU A 157 14.43 -5.06 -0.34
C LEU A 157 14.26 -5.56 -1.79
N LYS A 158 13.04 -5.47 -2.35
CA LYS A 158 12.79 -5.84 -3.75
C LYS A 158 13.53 -4.92 -4.73
N LEU A 159 13.52 -3.60 -4.50
CA LEU A 159 14.26 -2.65 -5.34
C LEU A 159 15.78 -2.86 -5.27
N LEU A 160 16.33 -3.16 -4.10
CA LEU A 160 17.76 -3.48 -3.93
C LEU A 160 18.13 -4.78 -4.64
N SER A 161 17.31 -5.82 -4.51
CA SER A 161 17.51 -7.11 -5.20
C SER A 161 17.56 -6.93 -6.71
N GLU A 162 16.64 -6.16 -7.29
CA GLU A 162 16.62 -5.88 -8.73
C GLU A 162 17.82 -5.05 -9.20
N ARG A 163 18.22 -4.02 -8.45
CA ARG A 163 19.43 -3.25 -8.77
C ARG A 163 20.68 -4.14 -8.80
N ARG A 164 20.81 -5.05 -7.83
CA ARG A 164 21.92 -6.03 -7.78
C ARG A 164 21.89 -6.98 -8.98
N ARG A 165 20.70 -7.50 -9.34
CA ARG A 165 20.54 -8.36 -10.52
C ARG A 165 20.90 -7.64 -11.81
N ALA A 166 20.42 -6.41 -12.00
CA ALA A 166 20.73 -5.59 -13.16
C ALA A 166 22.24 -5.30 -13.28
N ALA A 167 22.91 -5.01 -12.17
CA ALA A 167 24.35 -4.81 -12.12
C ALA A 167 25.14 -6.09 -12.43
N ALA A 168 24.68 -7.26 -11.98
CA ALA A 168 25.29 -8.55 -12.30
C ALA A 168 25.18 -8.91 -13.79
N THR A 169 24.01 -8.67 -14.42
CA THR A 169 23.85 -8.86 -15.88
C THR A 169 24.71 -7.91 -16.71
N LYS A 170 24.97 -6.68 -16.24
CA LYS A 170 25.89 -5.75 -16.94
C LYS A 170 27.36 -6.16 -16.84
N LYS A 171 27.72 -7.07 -15.92
CA LYS A 171 29.06 -7.63 -15.76
C LYS A 171 29.23 -9.02 -16.41
N GLY A 172 28.40 -9.37 -17.41
CA GLY A 172 28.54 -10.61 -18.21
C GLY A 172 29.95 -10.80 -18.79
N PRO A 173 30.37 -12.04 -19.05
CA PRO A 173 31.76 -12.48 -18.90
C PRO A 173 32.72 -11.63 -19.73
N VAL A 174 33.78 -11.15 -19.07
CA VAL A 174 34.99 -10.72 -19.78
C VAL A 174 35.43 -11.94 -20.58
N ALA A 175 35.30 -11.88 -21.91
CA ALA A 175 35.86 -12.89 -22.79
C ALA A 175 37.31 -13.10 -22.35
N SER A 176 37.65 -14.33 -21.98
CA SER A 176 39.02 -14.71 -21.66
C SER A 176 39.88 -14.33 -22.85
N ALA A 177 40.88 -13.48 -22.62
CA ALA A 177 41.92 -13.14 -23.60
C ALA A 177 42.87 -14.34 -23.83
N GLN A 178 42.31 -15.52 -24.08
CA GLN A 178 42.99 -16.76 -24.45
C GLN A 178 42.46 -17.35 -25.78
N ASP A 179 41.45 -16.72 -26.41
CA ASP A 179 40.89 -17.19 -27.69
C ASP A 179 41.45 -16.48 -28.94
N TRP A 180 42.57 -15.77 -28.81
CA TRP A 180 43.34 -15.28 -29.96
C TRP A 180 44.71 -15.97 -29.97
N GLN A 181 44.69 -17.28 -30.27
CA GLN A 181 45.85 -17.97 -30.82
C GLN A 181 46.01 -17.60 -32.30
#